data_AF-A0A3E5F6H0-F1
#
_entry.id   AF-A0A3E5F6H0-F1
#
_cell.length_a   1.000
_cell.length_b   1.000
_cell.length_c   1.000
_cell.angle_alpha   90.00
_cell.angle_beta   90.00
_cell.angle_gamma   90.00
#
_symmetry.space_group_name_H-M   'P 1'
#
loop_
_entity.id
_entity.type
_entity.pdbx_description
1 polymer ?
#
loop_
_entity_poly.entity_id
_entity_poly.type
_entity_poly.pdbx_seq_one_letter_code
_entity_poly.pdbx_strand_id
1 'polypeptide(L)'
;MERNLKFLKTMSVAEFKAQHNVEKIEVKRNEHTGKCFFVYGFETGACSRKVETGELTIPVISEVCSAETGDIFLLLHQKGEGGATTLATL
;
A
#
# COMPACT_ATOMS: atom_id res chain seq x y z
N MET A 1 -0.35 -13.03 8.15
CA MET A 1 0.53 -12.46 9.17
C MET A 1 0.85 -11.04 8.73
N GLU A 2 -0.02 -10.10 9.10
CA GLU A 2 0.22 -8.64 9.00
C GLU A 2 0.74 -8.14 10.35
N ARG A 3 1.54 -8.99 11.02
CA ARG A 3 1.86 -8.82 12.43
C ARG A 3 3.10 -7.93 12.51
N ASN A 4 2.89 -6.68 12.92
CA ASN A 4 3.89 -5.64 13.22
C ASN A 4 4.40 -4.77 12.05
N LEU A 5 3.50 -4.25 11.22
CA LEU A 5 3.81 -3.08 10.40
C LEU A 5 3.51 -1.80 11.17
N LYS A 6 4.50 -0.90 11.27
CA LYS A 6 4.30 0.45 11.79
C LYS A 6 4.02 1.39 10.61
N PHE A 7 2.83 1.95 10.57
CA PHE A 7 2.44 2.95 9.57
C PHE A 7 3.06 4.30 9.93
N LEU A 8 3.91 4.82 9.05
CA LEU A 8 4.63 6.08 9.24
C LEU A 8 3.89 7.25 8.62
N LYS A 9 3.43 7.08 7.38
CA LYS A 9 2.66 8.08 6.62
C LYS A 9 1.64 7.36 5.76
N THR A 10 0.43 7.88 5.67
CA THR A 10 -0.62 7.39 4.77
C THR A 10 -1.09 8.52 3.89
N MET A 11 -1.25 8.26 2.60
CA MET A 11 -1.73 9.22 1.62
C MET A 11 -2.70 8.56 0.66
N SER A 12 -3.60 9.35 0.08
CA SER A 12 -4.43 8.90 -1.02
C SER A 12 -3.58 8.57 -2.25
N VAL A 13 -4.11 7.74 -3.15
CA VAL A 13 -3.46 7.47 -4.43
C VAL A 13 -3.24 8.75 -5.25
N ALA A 14 -4.15 9.73 -5.16
CA ALA A 14 -4.02 11.01 -5.85
C ALA A 14 -2.84 11.83 -5.32
N GLU A 15 -2.72 11.96 -4.00
CA GLU A 15 -1.59 12.65 -3.36
C GLU A 15 -0.26 11.95 -3.66
N PHE A 16 -0.23 10.62 -3.61
CA PHE A 16 0.97 9.85 -3.97
C PHE A 16 1.41 10.15 -5.41
N LYS A 17 0.48 10.11 -6.36
CA LYS A 17 0.77 10.42 -7.77
C LYS A 17 1.33 11.82 -7.96
N ALA A 18 0.76 12.81 -7.28
CA ALA A 18 1.24 14.18 -7.32
C ALA A 18 2.64 14.32 -6.69
N GLN A 19 2.88 13.68 -5.54
CA GLN A 19 4.17 13.74 -4.85
C GLN A 19 5.30 13.07 -5.65
N HIS A 20 5.03 11.95 -6.32
CA HIS A 20 6.00 11.21 -7.12
C HIS A 20 6.04 11.65 -8.59
N ASN A 21 5.23 12.63 -8.99
CA ASN A 21 5.10 13.11 -10.37
C ASN A 21 4.84 11.96 -11.38
N VAL A 22 3.89 11.08 -11.06
CA VAL A 22 3.50 9.94 -11.90
C VAL A 22 2.04 10.03 -12.30
N GLU A 23 1.73 9.73 -13.55
CA GLU A 23 0.36 9.79 -14.07
C GLU A 23 -0.50 8.60 -13.62
N LYS A 24 0.12 7.42 -13.52
CA LYS A 24 -0.55 6.15 -13.22
C LYS A 24 0.23 5.27 -12.26
N ILE A 25 -0.50 4.38 -11.60
CA ILE A 25 0.02 3.29 -10.79
C ILE A 25 -0.58 2.00 -11.35
N GLU A 26 0.26 0.99 -11.56
CA GLU A 26 -0.17 -0.30 -12.09
C GLU A 26 0.05 -1.38 -11.03
N VAL A 27 -0.98 -2.19 -10.76
CA VAL A 27 -0.83 -3.38 -9.94
C VAL A 27 -0.51 -4.56 -10.84
N LYS A 28 0.55 -5.29 -10.51
CA LYS A 28 1.02 -6.46 -11.26
C LYS A 28 1.15 -7.64 -10.31
N ARG A 29 0.89 -8.84 -10.82
CA ARG A 29 1.15 -10.10 -10.13
C ARG A 29 2.36 -10.76 -10.77
N ASN A 30 3.33 -11.14 -9.95
CA ASN A 30 4.43 -11.98 -10.41
C ASN A 30 3.92 -13.42 -10.57
N GLU A 31 3.84 -13.95 -11.78
CA GLU A 31 3.30 -15.29 -12.05
C GLU A 31 4.13 -16.42 -11.43
N HIS A 32 5.42 -16.22 -11.19
CA HIS A 32 6.29 -17.23 -10.59
C HIS A 32 6.10 -17.34 -9.07
N THR A 33 5.84 -16.23 -8.39
CA THR A 33 5.70 -16.21 -6.91
C THR A 33 4.26 -16.04 -6.43
N GLY A 34 3.34 -15.70 -7.33
CA GLY A 34 1.95 -15.35 -7.04
C GLY A 34 1.76 -13.99 -6.36
N LYS A 35 2.84 -13.30 -5.95
CA LYS A 35 2.76 -12.06 -5.16
C LYS A 35 2.39 -10.86 -6.02
N CYS A 36 1.49 -10.03 -5.50
CA CYS A 36 1.16 -8.74 -6.10
C CYS A 36 2.07 -7.62 -5.61
N PHE A 37 2.39 -6.71 -6.52
CA PHE A 37 3.15 -5.48 -6.29
C PHE A 37 2.57 -4.36 -7.15
N PHE A 38 2.80 -3.11 -6.76
CA PHE A 38 2.42 -1.97 -7.59
C PHE A 38 3.66 -1.29 -8.18
N VAL A 39 3.51 -0.68 -9.34
CA VAL A 39 4.56 0.02 -10.09
C VAL A 39 4.16 1.47 -10.25
N TYR A 40 5.09 2.38 -9.99
CA TYR A 40 4.93 3.82 -10.18
C TYR A 40 6.22 4.40 -10.77
N GLY A 41 6.15 4.98 -11.96
CA GLY A 41 7.36 5.38 -12.69
C GLY A 41 8.29 4.18 -12.95
N PHE A 42 9.49 4.23 -12.37
CA PHE A 42 10.51 3.15 -12.43
C PHE A 42 10.62 2.35 -11.13
N GLU A 43 9.81 2.67 -10.12
CA GLU A 43 9.87 2.09 -8.79
C GLU A 43 8.70 1.14 -8.53
N THR A 44 8.83 0.30 -7.50
CA THR A 44 7.81 -0.67 -7.10
C THR A 44 7.53 -0.63 -5.61
N GLY A 45 6.31 -0.96 -5.21
CA GLY A 45 5.92 -1.14 -3.81
C GLY A 45 5.08 -2.39 -3.59
N ALA A 46 4.87 -2.74 -2.32
CA ALA A 46 4.13 -3.93 -1.92
C ALA A 46 2.62 -3.69 -2.01
N CYS A 47 1.86 -4.77 -2.23
CA CYS A 47 0.41 -4.76 -2.17
C CYS A 47 -0.09 -5.58 -0.97
N SER A 48 -1.18 -5.12 -0.35
CA SER A 48 -1.89 -5.94 0.63
C SER A 48 -2.64 -7.08 -0.07
N ARG A 49 -3.05 -8.10 0.70
CA ARG A 49 -3.78 -9.25 0.16
C ARG A 49 -5.13 -8.87 -0.45
N LYS A 50 -5.73 -7.76 -0.01
CA LYS A 50 -7.02 -7.29 -0.55
C LYS A 50 -6.97 -6.88 -2.02
N VAL A 51 -5.77 -6.60 -2.52
CA VAL A 51 -5.55 -6.39 -3.95
C VAL A 51 -5.89 -7.65 -4.76
N GLU A 52 -5.65 -8.83 -4.20
CA GLU A 52 -5.91 -10.12 -4.87
C GLU A 52 -7.37 -10.53 -4.82
N THR A 53 -8.09 -10.13 -3.77
CA THR A 53 -9.52 -10.44 -3.59
C THR A 53 -10.42 -9.43 -4.30
N GLY A 54 -9.87 -8.34 -4.82
CA GLY A 54 -10.64 -7.26 -5.44
C GLY A 54 -11.40 -6.38 -4.44
N GLU A 55 -11.08 -6.48 -3.15
CA GLU A 55 -11.76 -5.77 -2.05
C GLU A 55 -11.17 -4.37 -1.78
N LEU A 56 -10.38 -3.85 -2.72
CA LEU A 56 -9.69 -2.57 -2.63
C LEU A 56 -10.60 -1.42 -3.13
N THR A 57 -11.60 -1.05 -2.34
CA THR A 57 -12.60 -0.02 -2.71
C THR A 57 -12.12 1.41 -2.52
N ILE A 58 -11.29 1.65 -1.50
CA ILE A 58 -10.73 2.97 -1.17
C ILE A 58 -9.22 2.78 -0.97
N PRO A 59 -8.44 2.67 -2.05
CA PRO A 59 -7.00 2.44 -1.95
C PRO A 59 -6.26 3.64 -1.37
N VAL A 60 -5.30 3.34 -0.49
CA VAL A 60 -4.32 4.29 0.03
C VAL A 60 -2.92 3.70 -0.08
N ILE A 61 -1.92 4.57 -0.11
CA ILE A 61 -0.51 4.16 -0.06
C ILE A 61 0.05 4.64 1.26
N SER A 62 0.67 3.73 1.98
CA SER A 62 1.36 4.03 3.22
C SER A 62 2.83 3.71 3.13
N GLU A 63 3.66 4.59 3.68
CA GLU A 63 5.01 4.24 4.07
C GLU A 63 4.93 3.47 5.39
N VAL A 64 5.44 2.25 5.38
CA VAL A 64 5.39 1.33 6.51
C VAL A 64 6.80 0.87 6.87
N CYS A 65 7.04 0.69 8.16
CA CYS A 65 8.25 0.09 8.69
C CYS A 65 7.93 -1.31 9.20
N SER A 66 8.67 -2.30 8.70
CA SER A 66 8.69 -3.65 9.22
C SER A 66 9.34 -3.64 10.60
N ALA A 67 8.60 -3.97 11.66
CA ALA A 67 9.21 -4.04 12.99
C ALA A 67 10.18 -5.22 13.14
N GLU A 68 10.07 -6.24 12.28
CA GLU A 68 10.94 -7.42 12.31
C GLU A 68 12.30 -7.16 11.67
N THR A 69 12.32 -6.44 10.54
CA THR A 69 13.54 -6.21 9.75
C THR A 69 14.06 -4.78 9.84
N GLY A 70 13.23 -3.84 10.28
CA GLY A 70 13.53 -2.40 10.24
C GLY A 70 13.30 -1.75 8.88
N ASP A 71 12.98 -2.54 7.84
CA ASP A 71 12.87 -2.04 6.47
C ASP A 71 11.67 -1.10 6.31
N ILE A 72 11.91 -0.01 5.61
CA ILE A 72 10.87 0.94 5.22
C ILE A 72 10.50 0.68 3.75
N PHE A 73 9.21 0.54 3.49
CA PHE A 73 8.69 0.32 2.14
C PHE A 73 7.30 0.93 1.97
N LEU A 74 6.88 1.07 0.72
CA LEU A 74 5.54 1.51 0.38
C LEU A 74 4.58 0.33 0.26
N LEU A 75 3.39 0.49 0.85
CA LEU A 75 2.32 -0.49 0.84
C LEU A 75 1.05 0.13 0.26
N LEU A 76 0.51 -0.47 -0.80
CA LEU A 76 -0.83 -0.21 -1.34
C LEU A 76 -1.84 -1.11 -0.63
N HIS A 77 -2.82 -0.52 0.07
CA HIS A 77 -3.80 -1.24 0.87
C HIS A 77 -5.14 -0.50 0.96
N GLN A 78 -6.16 -1.14 1.55
CA GLN A 78 -7.46 -0.52 1.76
C GLN A 78 -7.39 0.51 2.90
N LYS A 79 -8.02 1.67 2.73
CA LYS A 79 -8.15 2.65 3.82
C LYS A 79 -8.77 1.98 5.06
N GLY A 80 -8.10 2.11 6.21
CA GLY A 80 -8.53 1.50 7.47
C GLY A 80 -8.08 0.05 7.68
N GLU A 81 -7.33 -0.52 6.72
CA GLU A 81 -6.62 -1.80 6.90
C GLU A 81 -5.46 -1.63 7.90
N GLY A 82 -5.04 -2.72 8.54
CA GLY A 82 -4.03 -2.69 9.61
C GLY A 82 -4.59 -2.47 11.03
N GLY A 83 -5.89 -2.70 11.24
CA GLY A 83 -6.52 -2.67 12.57
C GLY A 83 -6.80 -1.26 13.10
N ALA A 84 -6.88 -0.26 12.22
CA ALA A 84 -7.20 1.11 12.59
C ALA A 84 -8.72 1.30 12.76
N THR A 85 -9.15 1.72 13.95
CA THR A 85 -10.54 2.10 14.22
C THR A 85 -10.78 3.54 13.79
N THR A 86 -11.78 3.79 12.95
CA THR A 86 -12.21 5.15 12.61
C THR A 86 -12.98 5.74 13.79
N LEU A 87 -12.48 6.84 14.35
CA LEU A 87 -13.11 7.53 15.48
C LEU A 87 -14.02 8.70 15.03
N ALA A 88 -13.71 9.32 13.90
CA ALA A 88 -14.49 10.42 13.34
C ALA A 88 -14.28 10.52 11.82
N THR A 89 -15.27 11.08 11.11
CA THR A 89 -15.13 11.62 9.75
C THR A 89 -15.42 13.11 9.85
N LEU A 90 -14.49 13.94 9.37
CA LEU A 90 -14.57 15.40 9.38
C LEU A 90 -14.88 15.92 7.99
#